data_AF-A0A3M1SAA1-F1
#
_entry.id   AF-A0A3M1SAA1-F1
#
_cell.length_a   1.000
_cell.length_b   1.000
_cell.length_c   1.000
_cell.angle_alpha   90.00
_cell.angle_beta   90.00
_cell.angle_gamma   90.00
#
_symmetry.space_group_name_H-M   'P 1'
#
loop_
_entity.id
_entity.type
_entity.pdbx_description
1 polymer ?
#
loop_
_entity_poly.entity_id
_entity_poly.type
_entity_poly.pdbx_seq_one_letter_code
_entity_poly.pdbx_strand_id
1 'polypeptide(L)'
;EPEDPTHYVKLGDFYQKTHNDEAPARAFQKAAELYRAEGALAKAVCAYKKVQQIKPYDITIQKKLTECMLELKESQFAEKTVHCKVEKRGVTKEELIRELMESDCLPPLFKENPELRDMLYEAKLVDAEEGQVLIKEGDRSRSVFIILRGTVKIFITIGGKDMDIAKLGPGDIFGEMAFITGNPRSATVVSSSPDLMALELEQPLLEKMVDKEPVVLKYLYDIYKARKSD
;
A
#
# COMPACT_ATOMS: atom_id res chain seq x y z
N GLU A 1 -37.59 6.11 13.72
CA GLU A 1 -37.39 6.06 12.25
C GLU A 1 -36.22 5.12 11.99
N PRO A 2 -36.21 4.31 10.91
CA PRO A 2 -35.17 3.29 10.81
C PRO A 2 -33.82 3.98 10.66
N GLU A 3 -32.95 3.80 11.66
CA GLU A 3 -31.56 4.24 11.67
C GLU A 3 -30.71 3.44 10.67
N ASP A 4 -31.30 2.92 9.59
CA ASP A 4 -30.59 2.16 8.55
C ASP A 4 -30.01 3.16 7.53
N PRO A 5 -28.68 3.28 7.42
CA PRO A 5 -28.03 4.16 6.45
C PRO A 5 -28.44 3.84 5.00
N THR A 6 -28.78 2.58 4.69
CA THR A 6 -29.20 2.12 3.36
C THR A 6 -30.51 2.77 2.93
N HIS A 7 -31.41 3.01 3.88
CA HIS A 7 -32.67 3.71 3.64
C HIS A 7 -32.42 5.13 3.11
N TYR A 8 -31.49 5.86 3.74
CA TYR A 8 -31.14 7.23 3.35
C TYR A 8 -30.40 7.32 2.01
N VAL A 9 -29.60 6.30 1.65
CA VAL A 9 -29.02 6.22 0.30
C VAL A 9 -30.10 6.08 -0.77
N LYS A 10 -31.05 5.15 -0.58
CA LYS A 10 -32.18 4.96 -1.50
C LYS A 10 -33.05 6.21 -1.62
N LEU A 11 -33.26 6.90 -0.50
CA LEU A 11 -34.00 8.15 -0.45
C LEU A 11 -33.29 9.27 -1.20
N GLY A 12 -31.96 9.38 -1.07
CA GLY A 12 -31.15 10.31 -1.85
C GLY A 12 -31.22 10.04 -3.35
N ASP A 13 -31.08 8.77 -3.75
CA ASP A 13 -31.18 8.36 -5.16
C ASP A 13 -32.59 8.62 -5.74
N PHE A 14 -33.64 8.49 -4.92
CA PHE A 14 -35.01 8.84 -5.30
C PHE A 14 -35.16 10.35 -5.49
N TYR A 15 -34.70 11.17 -4.56
CA TYR A 15 -34.81 12.62 -4.66
C TYR A 15 -34.02 13.22 -5.83
N GLN A 16 -32.90 12.59 -6.19
CA GLN A 16 -32.11 12.99 -7.36
C GLN A 16 -32.88 12.77 -8.67
N LYS A 17 -33.79 11.78 -8.71
CA LYS A 17 -34.66 11.51 -9.88
C LYS A 17 -35.88 12.42 -9.94
N THR A 18 -36.33 12.95 -8.81
CA THR A 18 -37.51 13.82 -8.73
C THR A 18 -37.18 15.31 -8.84
N HIS A 19 -35.96 15.70 -9.24
CA HIS A 19 -35.50 17.08 -9.41
C HIS A 19 -35.73 17.99 -8.19
N ASN A 20 -35.44 17.48 -6.99
CA ASN A 20 -35.40 18.31 -5.78
C ASN A 20 -33.97 18.78 -5.52
N ASP A 21 -33.75 20.09 -5.38
CA ASP A 21 -32.41 20.69 -5.42
C ASP A 21 -31.58 20.47 -4.14
N GLU A 22 -32.22 20.32 -2.97
CA GLU A 22 -31.51 20.19 -1.69
C GLU A 22 -31.75 18.86 -0.96
N ALA A 23 -32.90 18.22 -1.18
CA ALA A 23 -33.27 16.99 -0.49
C ALA A 23 -32.29 15.81 -0.68
N PRO A 24 -31.69 15.59 -1.88
CA PRO A 24 -30.76 14.48 -2.07
C PRO A 24 -29.47 14.67 -1.26
N ALA A 25 -28.94 15.90 -1.19
CA ALA A 25 -27.74 16.21 -0.42
C ALA A 25 -27.93 15.92 1.08
N ARG A 26 -29.08 16.30 1.65
CA ARG A 26 -29.40 16.02 3.07
C ARG A 26 -29.52 14.52 3.33
N ALA A 27 -30.14 13.77 2.43
CA ALA A 27 -30.30 12.32 2.55
C ALA A 27 -28.94 11.61 2.50
N PHE A 28 -28.07 11.93 1.53
CA PHE A 28 -26.74 11.36 1.44
C PHE A 28 -25.84 11.76 2.61
N GLN A 29 -25.95 12.98 3.11
CA GLN A 29 -25.22 13.40 4.30
C GLN A 29 -25.64 12.59 5.53
N LYS A 30 -26.95 12.39 5.73
CA LYS A 30 -27.46 11.57 6.84
C LYS A 30 -27.00 10.12 6.74
N ALA A 31 -27.01 9.55 5.52
CA ALA A 31 -26.45 8.22 5.27
C ALA A 31 -24.95 8.15 5.62
N ALA A 32 -24.17 9.17 5.25
CA ALA A 32 -22.75 9.21 5.51
C ALA A 32 -22.42 9.29 7.01
N GLU A 33 -23.20 10.06 7.77
CA GLU A 33 -23.06 10.18 9.23
C GLU A 33 -23.41 8.87 9.95
N LEU A 34 -24.47 8.18 9.52
CA LEU A 34 -24.83 6.87 10.06
C LEU A 34 -23.77 5.81 9.72
N TYR A 35 -23.30 5.75 8.47
CA TYR A 35 -22.20 4.83 8.11
C TYR A 35 -20.91 5.11 8.88
N ARG A 36 -20.60 6.38 9.19
CA ARG A 36 -19.44 6.71 10.02
C ARG A 36 -19.64 6.25 11.47
N ALA A 37 -20.85 6.42 12.02
CA ALA A 37 -21.19 5.94 13.37
C ALA A 37 -21.14 4.40 13.48
N GLU A 38 -21.45 3.68 12.40
CA GLU A 38 -21.31 2.22 12.31
C GLU A 38 -19.87 1.74 12.04
N GLY A 39 -18.91 2.65 11.86
CA GLY A 39 -17.53 2.31 11.48
C GLY A 39 -17.35 1.88 10.02
N ALA A 40 -18.40 1.93 9.19
CA ALA A 40 -18.37 1.61 7.77
C ALA A 40 -17.80 2.77 6.91
N LEU A 41 -16.56 3.16 7.18
CA LEU A 41 -15.90 4.35 6.62
C LEU A 41 -15.90 4.40 5.08
N ALA A 42 -15.72 3.26 4.39
CA ALA A 42 -15.73 3.22 2.92
C ALA A 42 -17.09 3.62 2.33
N LYS A 43 -18.18 3.18 2.99
CA LYS A 43 -19.56 3.53 2.60
C LYS A 43 -19.85 4.99 2.92
N ALA A 44 -19.34 5.50 4.06
CA ALA A 44 -19.42 6.90 4.42
C ALA A 44 -18.73 7.81 3.38
N VAL A 45 -17.53 7.45 2.93
CA VAL A 45 -16.80 8.19 1.88
C VAL A 45 -17.57 8.20 0.56
N CYS A 46 -18.19 7.07 0.18
CA CYS A 46 -19.03 7.00 -1.02
C CYS A 46 -20.24 7.95 -0.92
N ALA A 47 -20.91 7.97 0.23
CA ALA A 47 -22.04 8.85 0.49
C ALA A 47 -21.62 10.34 0.50
N TYR A 48 -20.50 10.70 1.14
CA TYR A 48 -19.98 12.07 1.11
C TYR A 48 -19.57 12.52 -0.31
N LYS A 49 -19.04 11.62 -1.14
CA LYS A 49 -18.76 11.92 -2.56
C LYS A 49 -20.03 12.22 -3.35
N LYS A 50 -21.15 11.53 -3.06
CA LYS A 50 -22.45 11.87 -3.66
C LYS A 50 -22.91 13.27 -3.24
N VAL A 51 -22.71 13.67 -1.97
CA VAL A 51 -23.00 15.04 -1.51
C VAL A 51 -22.10 16.06 -2.23
N GLN A 52 -20.81 15.77 -2.38
CA GLN A 52 -19.86 16.64 -3.07
C GLN A 52 -20.22 16.84 -4.56
N GLN A 53 -20.78 15.84 -5.23
CA GLN A 53 -21.27 15.98 -6.60
C GLN A 53 -22.43 16.99 -6.72
N ILE A 54 -23.25 17.12 -5.68
CA ILE A 54 -24.39 18.05 -5.63
C ILE A 54 -23.93 19.43 -5.14
N LYS A 55 -23.03 19.48 -4.14
CA LYS A 55 -22.47 20.72 -3.56
C LYS A 55 -20.93 20.69 -3.62
N PRO A 56 -20.30 20.97 -4.78
CA PRO A 56 -18.85 20.83 -4.97
C PRO A 56 -17.99 21.74 -4.10
N TYR A 57 -18.52 22.92 -3.75
CA TYR A 57 -17.80 23.97 -3.02
C TYR A 57 -18.18 24.06 -1.53
N ASP A 58 -18.91 23.08 -1.00
CA ASP A 58 -19.27 23.05 0.41
C ASP A 58 -18.05 22.65 1.26
N ILE A 59 -17.46 23.63 1.94
CA ILE A 59 -16.26 23.49 2.77
C ILE A 59 -16.49 22.49 3.91
N THR A 60 -17.70 22.44 4.48
CA THR A 60 -18.03 21.52 5.58
C THR A 60 -18.02 20.08 5.09
N ILE A 61 -18.59 19.83 3.90
CA ILE A 61 -18.57 18.50 3.28
C ILE A 61 -17.16 18.11 2.84
N GLN A 62 -16.38 19.03 2.27
CA GLN A 62 -14.98 18.77 1.92
C GLN A 62 -14.14 18.39 3.15
N LYS A 63 -14.32 19.09 4.27
CA LYS A 63 -13.64 18.78 5.53
C LYS A 63 -14.06 17.41 6.07
N LYS A 64 -15.36 17.14 6.17
CA LYS A 64 -15.90 15.85 6.62
C LYS A 64 -15.46 14.68 5.73
N LEU A 65 -15.44 14.89 4.41
CA LEU A 65 -14.94 13.91 3.44
C LEU A 65 -13.44 13.67 3.63
N THR A 66 -12.65 14.72 3.85
CA THR A 66 -11.21 14.62 4.08
C THR A 66 -10.91 13.89 5.39
N GLU A 67 -11.60 14.24 6.49
CA GLU A 67 -11.50 13.53 7.77
C GLU A 67 -11.87 12.05 7.62
N CYS A 68 -13.01 11.73 7.00
CA CYS A 68 -13.38 10.33 6.74
C CYS A 68 -12.37 9.60 5.85
N MET A 69 -11.77 10.28 4.87
CA MET A 69 -10.72 9.68 4.02
C MET A 69 -9.40 9.49 4.78
N LEU A 70 -9.08 10.36 5.75
CA LEU A 70 -7.93 10.20 6.62
C LEU A 70 -8.15 9.06 7.62
N GLU A 71 -9.31 9.00 8.28
CA GLU A 71 -9.71 7.88 9.14
C GLU A 71 -9.77 6.56 8.37
N LEU A 72 -10.27 6.59 7.12
CA LEU A 72 -10.23 5.44 6.22
C LEU A 72 -8.79 5.09 5.87
N LYS A 73 -7.89 6.06 5.65
CA LYS A 73 -6.47 5.79 5.41
C LYS A 73 -5.82 5.20 6.64
N GLU A 74 -6.05 5.72 7.84
CA GLU A 74 -5.51 5.20 9.10
C GLU A 74 -6.06 3.79 9.39
N SER A 75 -7.35 3.55 9.14
CA SER A 75 -7.98 2.23 9.24
C SER A 75 -7.52 1.29 8.12
N GLN A 76 -7.22 1.79 6.93
CA GLN A 76 -6.58 1.04 5.85
C GLN A 76 -5.08 0.89 6.07
N PHE A 77 -4.42 1.70 6.87
CA PHE A 77 -3.06 1.44 7.34
C PHE A 77 -3.12 0.34 8.41
N ALA A 78 -4.17 0.28 9.22
CA ALA A 78 -4.44 -0.82 10.14
C ALA A 78 -4.90 -2.12 9.44
N GLU A 79 -5.64 -2.05 8.32
CA GLU A 79 -6.18 -3.22 7.57
C GLU A 79 -5.41 -3.59 6.29
N LYS A 80 -4.63 -2.68 5.68
CA LYS A 80 -3.69 -2.96 4.56
C LYS A 80 -2.24 -3.10 5.02
N THR A 81 -1.97 -2.95 6.31
CA THR A 81 -1.03 -3.91 6.88
C THR A 81 -1.77 -5.24 6.76
N VAL A 82 -1.51 -6.00 5.69
CA VAL A 82 -1.74 -7.43 5.76
C VAL A 82 -1.06 -7.83 7.05
N HIS A 83 -1.86 -8.16 8.06
CA HIS A 83 -1.38 -8.90 9.20
C HIS A 83 -0.82 -10.19 8.62
N CYS A 84 0.44 -10.18 8.18
CA CYS A 84 1.33 -11.28 8.42
C CYS A 84 1.18 -11.53 9.91
N LYS A 85 0.42 -12.56 10.28
CA LYS A 85 0.34 -13.01 11.65
C LYS A 85 1.78 -13.32 12.05
N VAL A 86 2.37 -12.44 12.84
CA VAL A 86 3.66 -12.69 13.47
C VAL A 86 3.40 -13.73 14.56
N GLU A 87 3.38 -15.00 14.16
CA GLU A 87 3.52 -16.15 15.06
C GLU A 87 4.53 -17.16 14.48
N LYS A 88 5.80 -16.74 14.58
CA LYS A 88 7.02 -17.50 14.89
C LYS A 88 7.31 -18.79 14.11
N ARG A 89 8.10 -18.66 13.04
CA ARG A 89 9.40 -19.38 12.99
C ARG A 89 10.39 -18.55 13.82
N GLY A 90 11.02 -19.16 14.82
CA GLY A 90 11.71 -18.49 15.93
C GLY A 90 12.97 -17.69 15.62
N VAL A 91 12.97 -16.87 14.58
CA VAL A 91 14.08 -15.99 14.20
C VAL A 91 13.61 -14.54 14.39
N THR A 92 14.35 -13.79 15.18
CA THR A 92 14.11 -12.36 15.40
C THR A 92 14.48 -11.55 14.16
N LYS A 93 13.89 -10.37 14.01
CA LYS A 93 14.26 -9.43 12.94
C LYS A 93 15.75 -9.11 12.98
N GLU A 94 16.30 -8.97 14.18
CA GLU A 94 17.70 -8.66 14.42
C GLU A 94 18.62 -9.80 13.95
N GLU A 95 18.24 -11.06 14.18
CA GLU A 95 18.97 -12.22 13.68
C GLU A 95 18.95 -12.29 12.15
N LEU A 96 17.78 -12.07 11.52
CA LEU A 96 17.68 -12.08 10.06
C LEU A 96 18.47 -10.94 9.41
N ILE A 97 18.47 -9.76 10.02
CA ILE A 97 19.29 -8.64 9.55
C ILE A 97 20.78 -8.98 9.68
N ARG A 98 21.20 -9.63 10.78
CA ARG A 98 22.60 -10.09 10.93
C ARG A 98 22.96 -11.14 9.90
N GLU A 99 22.10 -12.14 9.68
CA GLU A 99 22.27 -13.14 8.63
C GLU A 99 22.40 -12.49 7.25
N LEU A 100 21.58 -11.47 6.95
CA LEU A 100 21.72 -10.70 5.71
C LEU A 100 23.07 -9.97 5.65
N MET A 101 23.50 -9.34 6.74
CA MET A 101 24.77 -8.62 6.80
C MET A 101 25.99 -9.54 6.60
N GLU A 102 25.89 -10.80 7.04
CA GLU A 102 26.92 -11.83 6.90
C GLU A 102 26.81 -12.60 5.56
N SER A 103 25.68 -12.47 4.85
CA SER A 103 25.40 -13.18 3.62
C SER A 103 26.02 -12.52 2.39
N ASP A 104 26.42 -13.35 1.43
CA ASP A 104 26.82 -12.91 0.09
C ASP A 104 25.68 -12.20 -0.66
N CYS A 105 24.44 -12.42 -0.23
CA CYS A 105 23.24 -11.81 -0.80
C CYS A 105 23.02 -10.35 -0.34
N LEU A 106 23.85 -9.76 0.52
CA LEU A 106 23.71 -8.35 0.87
C LEU A 106 23.80 -7.47 -0.39
N PRO A 107 22.80 -6.63 -0.71
CA PRO A 107 22.86 -5.79 -1.91
C PRO A 107 24.12 -4.91 -1.89
N PRO A 108 24.84 -4.75 -3.03
CA PRO A 108 26.05 -3.94 -3.13
C PRO A 108 25.96 -2.58 -2.44
N LEU A 109 24.81 -1.92 -2.53
CA LEU A 109 24.52 -0.67 -1.83
C LEU A 109 24.90 -0.71 -0.34
N PHE A 110 24.51 -1.77 0.37
CA PHE A 110 24.78 -1.91 1.81
C PHE A 110 26.17 -2.49 2.10
N LYS A 111 26.78 -3.20 1.15
CA LYS A 111 28.19 -3.64 1.24
C LYS A 111 29.11 -2.43 1.20
N GLU A 112 28.92 -1.55 0.22
CA GLU A 112 29.75 -0.37 -0.07
C GLU A 112 29.48 0.81 0.88
N ASN A 113 28.28 0.87 1.49
CA ASN A 113 27.88 1.97 2.36
C ASN A 113 27.43 1.42 3.74
N PRO A 114 28.37 1.08 4.64
CA PRO A 114 28.07 0.52 5.96
C PRO A 114 27.17 1.42 6.82
N GLU A 115 27.25 2.73 6.62
CA GLU A 115 26.45 3.76 7.28
C GLU A 115 24.92 3.56 7.12
N LEU A 116 24.49 2.85 6.07
CA LEU A 116 23.09 2.57 5.79
C LEU A 116 22.58 1.31 6.50
N ARG A 117 23.49 0.45 6.99
CA ARG A 117 23.12 -0.85 7.58
C ARG A 117 22.29 -0.70 8.83
N ASP A 118 22.59 0.28 9.67
CA ASP A 118 21.84 0.54 10.90
C ASP A 118 20.39 0.96 10.61
N MET A 119 20.15 1.58 9.46
CA MET A 119 18.81 1.99 9.04
C MET A 119 17.92 0.81 8.65
N LEU A 120 18.50 -0.36 8.33
CA LEU A 120 17.74 -1.59 8.05
C LEU A 120 16.98 -2.08 9.29
N TYR A 121 17.44 -1.75 10.50
CA TYR A 121 16.72 -2.05 11.74
C TYR A 121 15.44 -1.21 11.91
N GLU A 122 15.24 -0.15 11.12
CA GLU A 122 13.99 0.62 11.07
C GLU A 122 12.96 0.01 10.10
N ALA A 123 13.38 -0.88 9.18
CA ALA A 123 12.52 -1.48 8.16
C ALA A 123 11.46 -2.42 8.77
N LYS A 124 10.31 -2.63 8.13
CA LYS A 124 9.35 -3.63 8.62
C LYS A 124 9.75 -5.02 8.16
N LEU A 125 9.65 -6.03 9.05
CA LEU A 125 9.84 -7.42 8.64
C LEU A 125 8.53 -7.94 8.04
N VAL A 126 8.64 -8.53 6.85
CA VAL A 126 7.54 -9.18 6.13
C VAL A 126 7.82 -10.68 6.12
N ASP A 127 6.89 -11.46 6.62
CA ASP A 127 6.92 -12.93 6.65
C ASP A 127 5.71 -13.46 5.88
N ALA A 128 5.94 -14.09 4.74
CA ALA A 128 4.86 -14.44 3.82
C ALA A 128 4.89 -15.90 3.37
N GLU A 129 3.71 -16.51 3.40
CA GLU A 129 3.46 -17.85 2.87
C GLU A 129 3.38 -17.83 1.35
N GLU A 130 3.55 -19.00 0.72
CA GLU A 130 3.45 -19.15 -0.73
C GLU A 130 2.09 -18.64 -1.24
N GLY A 131 2.12 -17.83 -2.31
CA GLY A 131 0.94 -17.24 -2.93
C GLY A 131 0.43 -15.95 -2.26
N GLN A 132 0.96 -15.55 -1.11
CA GLN A 132 0.59 -14.26 -0.50
C GLN A 132 1.05 -13.09 -1.38
N VAL A 133 0.20 -12.08 -1.50
CA VAL A 133 0.46 -10.87 -2.32
C VAL A 133 1.20 -9.83 -1.48
N LEU A 134 2.40 -9.43 -1.92
CA LEU A 134 3.19 -8.39 -1.29
C LEU A 134 2.94 -7.02 -1.93
N ILE A 135 2.81 -7.01 -3.26
CA ILE A 135 2.48 -5.81 -4.04
C ILE A 135 1.37 -6.19 -4.99
N LYS A 136 0.35 -5.34 -5.09
CA LYS A 136 -0.70 -5.47 -6.10
C LYS A 136 -0.53 -4.42 -7.19
N GLU A 137 -0.67 -4.83 -8.44
CA GLU A 137 -0.69 -3.91 -9.59
C GLU A 137 -1.75 -2.82 -9.38
N GLY A 138 -1.40 -1.57 -9.72
CA GLY A 138 -2.27 -0.40 -9.60
C GLY A 138 -2.33 0.23 -8.20
N ASP A 139 -1.77 -0.40 -7.16
CA ASP A 139 -1.70 0.21 -5.84
C ASP A 139 -0.79 1.45 -5.82
N ARG A 140 -1.03 2.37 -4.88
CA ARG A 140 -0.28 3.64 -4.76
C ARG A 140 0.80 3.62 -3.68
N SER A 141 1.05 2.47 -3.05
CA SER A 141 2.17 2.33 -2.10
C SER A 141 3.50 2.51 -2.84
N ARG A 142 4.50 3.04 -2.12
CA ARG A 142 5.85 3.34 -2.63
C ARG A 142 6.97 2.72 -1.79
N SER A 143 6.65 1.71 -0.99
CA SER A 143 7.67 0.93 -0.29
C SER A 143 8.55 0.12 -1.26
N VAL A 144 9.79 -0.12 -0.86
CA VAL A 144 10.76 -0.98 -1.55
C VAL A 144 11.06 -2.16 -0.64
N PHE A 145 11.26 -3.33 -1.21
CA PHE A 145 11.48 -4.56 -0.46
C PHE A 145 12.85 -5.13 -0.75
N ILE A 146 13.49 -5.72 0.26
CA ILE A 146 14.72 -6.50 0.14
C ILE A 146 14.41 -7.93 0.57
N ILE A 147 14.65 -8.91 -0.29
CA ILE A 147 14.39 -10.32 0.05
C ILE A 147 15.53 -10.84 0.92
N LEU A 148 15.20 -11.35 2.11
CA LEU A 148 16.15 -12.00 3.01
C LEU A 148 16.22 -13.50 2.77
N ARG A 149 15.06 -14.12 2.54
CA ARG A 149 14.87 -15.56 2.37
C ARG A 149 13.67 -15.82 1.48
N GLY A 150 13.69 -16.93 0.76
CA GLY A 150 12.58 -17.35 -0.10
C GLY A 150 12.65 -16.69 -1.48
N THR A 151 11.56 -16.79 -2.23
CA THR A 151 11.47 -16.25 -3.60
C THR A 151 10.12 -15.59 -3.82
N VAL A 152 10.09 -14.63 -4.73
CA VAL A 152 8.85 -14.01 -5.21
C VAL A 152 8.72 -14.17 -6.72
N LYS A 153 7.47 -14.14 -7.17
CA LYS A 153 7.09 -14.12 -8.58
C LYS A 153 6.43 -12.77 -8.89
N ILE A 154 6.83 -12.17 -10.00
CA ILE A 154 6.30 -10.90 -10.51
C ILE A 154 5.51 -11.17 -11.78
N PHE A 155 4.29 -10.62 -11.88
CA PHE A 155 3.45 -10.75 -13.07
C PHE A 155 2.56 -9.51 -13.26
N ILE A 156 2.08 -9.32 -14.50
CA ILE A 156 1.02 -8.36 -14.84
C ILE A 156 -0.17 -9.10 -15.43
N THR A 157 -1.37 -8.54 -15.27
CA THR A 157 -2.58 -9.15 -15.81
C THR A 157 -3.02 -8.44 -17.10
N ILE A 158 -2.91 -9.12 -18.25
CA ILE A 158 -3.34 -8.61 -19.56
C ILE A 158 -4.52 -9.45 -20.07
N GLY A 159 -5.68 -8.82 -20.29
CA GLY A 159 -6.86 -9.52 -20.81
C GLY A 159 -7.35 -10.66 -19.89
N GLY A 160 -7.16 -10.52 -18.58
CA GLY A 160 -7.52 -11.53 -17.58
C GLY A 160 -6.55 -12.72 -17.49
N LYS A 161 -5.40 -12.66 -18.15
CA LYS A 161 -4.33 -13.66 -18.03
C LYS A 161 -3.10 -13.04 -17.37
N ASP A 162 -2.53 -13.76 -16.43
CA ASP A 162 -1.28 -13.39 -15.78
C ASP A 162 -0.11 -13.72 -16.69
N MET A 163 0.74 -12.72 -16.93
CA MET A 163 1.96 -12.81 -17.69
C MET A 163 3.15 -12.63 -16.74
N ASP A 164 3.94 -13.69 -16.59
CA ASP A 164 5.11 -13.71 -15.73
C ASP A 164 6.19 -12.78 -16.26
N ILE A 165 6.67 -11.87 -15.41
CA ILE A 165 7.73 -10.91 -15.74
C ILE A 165 9.07 -11.43 -15.22
N ALA A 166 9.13 -11.80 -13.94
CA ALA A 166 10.37 -12.18 -13.29
C ALA A 166 10.13 -13.07 -12.07
N LYS A 167 11.19 -13.75 -11.64
CA LYS A 167 11.30 -14.36 -10.32
C LYS A 167 12.53 -13.79 -9.63
N LEU A 168 12.39 -13.44 -8.35
CA LEU A 168 13.46 -12.85 -7.55
C LEU A 168 13.69 -13.69 -6.29
N GLY A 169 14.90 -13.64 -5.76
CA GLY A 169 15.34 -14.40 -4.59
C GLY A 169 16.13 -13.55 -3.59
N PRO A 170 16.81 -14.19 -2.63
CA PRO A 170 17.53 -13.49 -1.57
C PRO A 170 18.55 -12.48 -2.12
N GLY A 171 18.54 -11.27 -1.55
CA GLY A 171 19.37 -10.14 -1.99
C GLY A 171 18.75 -9.27 -3.07
N ASP A 172 17.72 -9.74 -3.77
CA ASP A 172 17.03 -8.92 -4.76
C ASP A 172 16.16 -7.86 -4.10
N ILE A 173 16.06 -6.73 -4.79
CA ILE A 173 15.22 -5.60 -4.41
C ILE A 173 14.03 -5.47 -5.35
N PHE A 174 12.83 -5.21 -4.85
CA PHE A 174 11.66 -4.95 -5.69
C PHE A 174 10.76 -3.84 -5.16
N GLY A 175 9.88 -3.31 -6.03
CA GLY A 175 8.99 -2.20 -5.72
C GLY A 175 9.59 -0.81 -5.99
N GLU A 176 10.86 -0.75 -6.42
CA GLU A 176 11.59 0.46 -6.79
C GLU A 176 10.91 1.23 -7.93
N MET A 177 10.25 0.55 -8.87
CA MET A 177 9.62 1.21 -10.02
C MET A 177 8.63 2.30 -9.60
N ALA A 178 7.77 2.02 -8.64
CA ALA A 178 6.77 2.98 -8.14
C ALA A 178 7.40 4.11 -7.32
N PHE A 179 8.48 3.82 -6.61
CA PHE A 179 9.27 4.81 -5.89
C PHE A 179 9.96 5.79 -6.86
N ILE A 180 10.64 5.27 -7.89
CA ILE A 180 11.40 6.05 -8.88
C ILE A 180 10.49 6.86 -9.80
N THR A 181 9.41 6.26 -10.30
CA THR A 181 8.56 6.91 -11.32
C THR A 181 7.43 7.74 -10.72
N GLY A 182 7.10 7.56 -9.44
CA GLY A 182 5.95 8.17 -8.78
C GLY A 182 4.58 7.61 -9.23
N ASN A 183 4.56 6.70 -10.20
CA ASN A 183 3.37 6.05 -10.73
C ASN A 183 2.83 4.96 -9.77
N PRO A 184 1.59 4.49 -9.97
CA PRO A 184 1.11 3.28 -9.30
C PRO A 184 2.01 2.07 -9.57
N ARG A 185 1.89 1.03 -8.72
CA ARG A 185 2.59 -0.25 -8.87
C ARG A 185 2.36 -0.82 -10.27
N SER A 186 3.44 -1.10 -10.98
CA SER A 186 3.45 -1.55 -12.37
C SER A 186 3.11 -3.03 -12.55
N ALA A 187 3.26 -3.84 -11.49
CA ALA A 187 3.06 -5.28 -11.51
C ALA A 187 2.62 -5.78 -10.13
N THR A 188 2.08 -7.00 -10.11
CA THR A 188 1.79 -7.74 -8.89
C THR A 188 3.01 -8.58 -8.51
N VAL A 189 3.33 -8.63 -7.22
CA VAL A 189 4.40 -9.45 -6.64
C VAL A 189 3.79 -10.37 -5.59
N VAL A 190 4.01 -11.67 -5.76
CA VAL A 190 3.54 -12.72 -4.84
C VAL A 190 4.70 -13.54 -4.33
N SER A 191 4.59 -14.02 -3.10
CA SER A 191 5.51 -15.04 -2.59
C SER A 191 5.39 -16.31 -3.44
N SER A 192 6.52 -16.89 -3.85
CA SER A 192 6.60 -18.18 -4.54
C SER A 192 7.31 -19.25 -3.71
N SER A 193 7.49 -19.00 -2.41
CA SER A 193 8.07 -19.94 -1.45
C SER A 193 7.29 -19.94 -0.14
N PRO A 194 7.26 -21.05 0.61
CA PRO A 194 6.51 -21.15 1.87
C PRO A 194 7.14 -20.37 3.04
N ASP A 195 8.31 -19.78 2.86
CA ASP A 195 9.14 -19.20 3.90
C ASP A 195 9.77 -17.86 3.49
N LEU A 196 9.02 -17.03 2.76
CA LEU A 196 9.51 -15.72 2.34
C LEU A 196 9.72 -14.82 3.55
N MET A 197 10.92 -14.27 3.68
CA MET A 197 11.20 -13.18 4.61
C MET A 197 11.80 -12.01 3.83
N ALA A 198 11.28 -10.81 4.05
CA ALA A 198 11.73 -9.59 3.39
C ALA A 198 11.73 -8.40 4.35
N LEU A 199 12.57 -7.40 4.08
CA LEU A 199 12.48 -6.09 4.70
C LEU A 199 11.68 -5.16 3.81
N GLU A 200 10.63 -4.56 4.36
CA GLU A 200 9.91 -3.46 3.72
C GLU A 200 10.48 -2.12 4.20
N LEU A 201 11.09 -1.40 3.26
CA LEU A 201 11.52 -0.02 3.41
C LEU A 201 10.38 0.89 2.98
N GLU A 202 9.65 1.45 3.95
CA GLU A 202 8.59 2.42 3.67
C GLU A 202 9.16 3.73 3.15
N GLN A 203 8.33 4.51 2.44
CA GLN A 203 8.74 5.76 1.81
C GLN A 203 9.50 6.72 2.76
N PRO A 204 9.07 6.96 4.01
CA PRO A 204 9.80 7.85 4.93
C PRO A 204 11.22 7.34 5.26
N LEU A 205 11.39 6.02 5.39
CA LEU A 205 12.70 5.43 5.64
C LEU A 205 13.59 5.55 4.41
N LEU A 206 13.04 5.29 3.21
CA LEU A 206 13.78 5.47 1.95
C LEU A 206 14.21 6.92 1.75
N GLU A 207 13.33 7.89 1.99
CA GLU A 207 13.66 9.32 1.90
C GLU A 207 14.79 9.67 2.87
N LYS A 208 14.71 9.22 4.13
CA LYS A 208 15.79 9.38 5.12
C LYS A 208 17.12 8.75 4.66
N MET A 209 17.07 7.57 4.02
CA MET A 209 18.25 6.90 3.49
C MET A 209 18.86 7.67 2.31
N VAL A 210 18.03 8.22 1.42
CA VAL A 210 18.47 9.04 0.29
C VAL A 210 19.06 10.38 0.75
N ASP A 211 18.47 11.00 1.77
CA ASP A 211 18.99 12.23 2.37
C ASP A 211 20.34 12.00 3.05
N LYS A 212 20.52 10.84 3.69
CA LYS A 212 21.80 10.44 4.29
C LYS A 212 22.84 10.11 3.23
N GLU A 213 22.48 9.28 2.25
CA GLU A 213 23.37 8.82 1.19
C GLU A 213 22.66 8.88 -0.18
N PRO A 214 22.92 9.93 -0.99
CA PRO A 214 22.28 10.09 -2.31
C PRO A 214 22.54 8.93 -3.28
N VAL A 215 23.58 8.12 -3.04
CA VAL A 215 23.87 6.90 -3.82
C VAL A 215 22.73 5.88 -3.77
N VAL A 216 21.89 5.90 -2.73
CA VAL A 216 20.69 5.06 -2.62
C VAL A 216 19.76 5.28 -3.81
N LEU A 217 19.48 6.55 -4.15
CA LEU A 217 18.61 6.89 -5.26
C LEU A 217 19.19 6.42 -6.59
N LYS A 218 20.50 6.61 -6.78
CA LYS A 218 21.20 6.15 -7.98
C LYS A 218 21.11 4.63 -8.11
N TYR A 219 21.34 3.89 -7.02
CA TYR A 219 21.29 2.43 -7.01
C TYR A 219 19.89 1.90 -7.37
N LEU A 220 18.84 2.47 -6.78
CA LEU A 220 17.45 2.12 -7.13
C LEU A 220 17.11 2.48 -8.58
N TYR A 221 17.65 3.59 -9.10
CA TYR A 221 17.48 3.98 -10.49
C TYR A 221 18.18 3.02 -11.46
N ASP A 222 19.36 2.50 -11.10
CA ASP A 222 20.08 1.51 -11.91
C ASP A 222 19.31 0.19 -12.00
N ILE A 223 18.69 -0.27 -10.89
CA ILE A 223 17.76 -1.42 -10.90
C ILE A 223 16.56 -1.15 -11.82
N TYR A 224 15.94 0.03 -11.69
CA TYR A 224 14.83 0.43 -12.57
C TYR A 224 15.23 0.41 -14.05
N LYS A 225 16.41 0.92 -14.39
CA LYS A 225 16.91 0.94 -15.77
C LYS A 225 17.12 -0.46 -16.33
N ALA A 226 17.71 -1.36 -15.56
CA ALA A 226 17.91 -2.74 -15.96
C ALA A 226 16.56 -3.39 -16.32
N ARG A 227 15.57 -3.27 -15.44
CA ARG A 227 14.24 -3.89 -15.62
C ARG A 227 13.36 -3.28 -16.68
N LYS A 228 13.56 -2.00 -17.01
CA LYS A 228 12.84 -1.36 -18.11
C LYS A 228 13.40 -1.76 -19.48
N SER A 229 14.66 -2.19 -19.52
CA SER A 229 15.34 -2.54 -20.77
C SER A 229 15.14 -4.00 -21.18
N ASP A 230 14.58 -4.83 -20.28
CA ASP A 230 14.15 -6.21 -20.49
C ASP A 230 12.66 -6.29 -20.87
#